data_AF-A0A535NCJ3-F1
#
_entry.id   AF-A0A535NCJ3-F1
#
_cell.length_a   1.000
_cell.length_b   1.000
_cell.length_c   1.000
_cell.angle_alpha   90.00
_cell.angle_beta   90.00
_cell.angle_gamma   90.00
#
_symmetry.space_group_name_H-M   'P 1'
#
loop_
_entity.id
_entity.type
_entity.pdbx_description
1 polymer ?
#
loop_
_entity_poly.entity_id
_entity_poly.type
_entity_poly.pdbx_seq_one_letter_code
_entity_poly.pdbx_strand_id
1 'polypeptide(L)' 'ALLRLSPDERLPLVLHFYLDLPLEELAKTLGVSPSAAKSRVYRAAKRLRADLTIEEVF' A
#
# COMPACT_ATOMS: atom_id res chain seq x y z
N ALA A 1 -5.78 9.92 -6.73
CA ALA A 1 -4.89 9.83 -5.54
C ALA A 1 -3.70 8.87 -5.66
N LEU A 2 -3.85 7.61 -6.08
CA LEU A 2 -2.77 6.60 -6.03
C LEU A 2 -1.47 7.00 -6.76
N LEU A 3 -1.58 7.64 -7.94
CA LEU A 3 -0.41 8.09 -8.72
C LEU A 3 0.35 9.26 -8.08
N ARG A 4 -0.21 9.92 -7.05
CA ARG A 4 0.46 10.98 -6.28
C ARG A 4 1.43 10.42 -5.24
N LEU A 5 1.30 9.14 -4.87
CA LEU A 5 2.29 8.44 -4.04
C LEU A 5 3.52 8.10 -4.87
N SER A 6 4.70 8.15 -4.24
CA SER A 6 5.92 7.63 -4.87
C SER A 6 5.78 6.13 -5.19
N PRO A 7 6.55 5.59 -6.15
CA PRO A 7 6.50 4.17 -6.49
C PRO A 7 6.62 3.24 -5.28
N ASP A 8 7.52 3.55 -4.35
CA ASP A 8 7.76 2.74 -3.14
C ASP A 8 6.61 2.82 -2.14
N GLU A 9 5.92 3.97 -2.08
CA GLU A 9 4.74 4.13 -1.22
C GLU A 9 3.52 3.41 -1.77
N ARG A 10 3.32 3.39 -3.10
CA ARG A 10 2.16 2.69 -3.69
C ARG A 10 2.37 1.20 -3.85
N LEU A 11 3.61 0.73 -3.97
CA LEU A 11 3.92 -0.68 -4.23
C LEU A 11 3.26 -1.65 -3.21
N PRO A 12 3.31 -1.42 -1.88
CA PRO A 12 2.63 -2.28 -0.92
C PRO A 12 1.11 -2.34 -1.12
N LEU A 13 0.49 -1.26 -1.60
CA LEU A 13 -0.95 -1.22 -1.87
C LEU A 13 -1.30 -2.03 -3.12
N VAL A 14 -0.52 -1.90 -4.19
CA VAL A 14 -0.74 -2.65 -5.44
C VAL A 14 -0.57 -4.15 -5.18
N LEU A 15 0.54 -4.54 -4.54
CA LEU A 15 0.79 -5.94 -4.25
C LEU A 15 -0.31 -6.54 -3.35
N HIS A 16 -0.72 -5.84 -2.29
CA HIS A 16 -1.68 -6.40 -1.32
C HIS A 16 -3.14 -6.33 -1.77
N PHE A 17 -3.59 -5.22 -2.37
CA PHE A 17 -5.00 -4.99 -2.68
C PHE A 17 -5.38 -5.19 -4.14
N TYR A 18 -4.42 -5.07 -5.08
CA TYR A 18 -4.71 -5.29 -6.50
C TYR A 18 -4.31 -6.70 -6.95
N LEU A 19 -3.24 -7.25 -6.40
CA LEU A 19 -2.79 -8.62 -6.69
C LEU A 19 -3.15 -9.62 -5.59
N ASP A 20 -3.86 -9.20 -4.55
CA ASP A 20 -4.30 -10.02 -3.42
C ASP A 20 -3.15 -10.80 -2.72
N LEU A 21 -1.92 -10.28 -2.75
CA LEU A 21 -0.81 -10.95 -2.07
C LEU A 21 -1.05 -10.95 -0.55
N PRO A 22 -0.97 -12.12 0.11
CA PRO A 22 -0.98 -12.20 1.57
C PRO A 22 0.20 -11.42 2.18
N LEU A 23 0.04 -10.91 3.40
CA LEU A 23 1.07 -10.09 4.07
C LEU A 23 2.43 -10.80 4.18
N GLU A 24 2.44 -12.12 4.35
CA GLU A 24 3.67 -12.93 4.38
C GLU A 24 4.40 -12.94 3.02
N GLU A 25 3.65 -13.07 1.92
CA GLU A 25 4.23 -13.03 0.57
C GLU A 25 4.65 -11.62 0.17
N LEU A 26 3.89 -10.61 0.60
CA LEU A 26 4.26 -9.21 0.47
C LEU A 26 5.60 -8.93 1.16
N ALA A 27 5.81 -9.44 2.37
CA ALA A 27 7.04 -9.26 3.12
C ALA A 27 8.25 -9.86 2.38
N LYS A 28 8.10 -11.08 1.86
CA LYS A 28 9.13 -11.74 1.03
C LYS A 28 9.42 -10.93 -0.24
N THR A 29 8.37 -10.48 -0.94
CA THR A 29 8.48 -9.69 -2.18
C THR A 29 9.20 -8.36 -1.95
N LEU A 30 8.94 -7.72 -0.81
CA LEU A 30 9.55 -6.44 -0.44
C LEU A 30 10.93 -6.61 0.25
N GLY A 31 11.37 -7.82 0.55
CA GLY A 31 12.62 -8.07 1.27
C GLY A 31 12.64 -7.53 2.71
N VAL A 32 11.50 -7.55 3.40
CA VAL A 32 11.35 -7.01 4.78
C VAL A 32 10.67 -8.02 5.70
N SER A 33 10.61 -7.71 7.00
CA SER A 33 9.85 -8.53 7.96
C SER A 33 8.33 -8.39 7.75
N PRO A 34 7.51 -9.39 8.15
CA PRO A 34 6.05 -9.30 8.07
C PRO A 34 5.46 -8.08 8.80
N SER A 35 6.02 -7.72 9.95
CA SER A 35 5.64 -6.52 10.70
C SER A 35 5.95 -5.22 9.93
N ALA A 36 7.10 -5.17 9.27
CA ALA A 36 7.47 -4.04 8.42
C ALA A 36 6.57 -3.93 7.18
N ALA A 37 6.23 -5.06 6.54
CA ALA A 37 5.30 -5.10 5.41
C ALA A 37 3.92 -4.56 5.81
N LYS A 38 3.34 -5.07 6.92
CA LYS A 38 2.08 -4.59 7.48
C LYS A 38 2.12 -3.08 7.77
N SER A 39 3.21 -2.60 8.36
CA SER A 39 3.39 -1.18 8.66
C SER A 39 3.46 -0.32 7.39
N ARG A 40 4.12 -0.80 6.34
CA ARG A 40 4.19 -0.10 5.05
C ARG A 40 2.82 0.00 4.39
N VAL A 41 2.04 -1.09 4.34
CA VAL A 41 0.65 -1.08 3.83
C VAL A 41 -0.19 -0.06 4.59
N TYR A 42 -0.15 -0.09 5.93
CA TYR A 42 -0.96 0.83 6.73
C TYR A 42 -0.56 2.30 6.54
N ARG A 43 0.74 2.60 6.50
CA ARG A 43 1.23 3.97 6.24
C ARG A 43 0.83 4.46 4.85
N ALA A 44 1.01 3.64 3.84
CA ALA A 44 0.62 3.96 2.46
C ALA A 44 -0.89 4.20 2.35
N ALA A 45 -1.71 3.33 2.96
CA ALA A 45 -3.16 3.48 2.97
C ALA A 45 -3.60 4.74 3.73
N LYS A 46 -2.96 5.06 4.86
CA LYS A 46 -3.22 6.30 5.61
C LYS A 46 -2.91 7.54 4.77
N ARG A 47 -1.79 7.55 4.05
CA ARG A 47 -1.42 8.67 3.19
C ARG A 47 -2.35 8.79 2.00
N LEU A 48 -2.69 7.67 1.35
CA LEU A 48 -3.67 7.64 0.27
C LEU A 48 -5.02 8.23 0.72
N ARG A 49 -5.52 7.83 1.89
CA ARG A 49 -6.78 8.34 2.45
C ARG A 49 -6.77 9.84 2.70
N ALA A 50 -5.65 10.40 3.15
CA ALA A 50 -5.52 11.83 3.38
C ALA A 50 -5.60 12.63 2.06
N ASP A 51 -5.21 12.02 0.94
CA ASP A 51 -5.18 12.64 -0.37
C ASP A 51 -6.43 12.35 -1.22
N LEU A 52 -7.38 11.54 -0.73
CA LEU A 52 -8.62 11.23 -1.45
C LEU A 52 -9.63 12.37 -1.31
N THR A 53 -10.18 12.84 -2.43
CA THR A 53 -11.36 13.72 -2.43
C THR A 53 -12.65 12.92 -2.47
N ILE A 54 -13.79 13.57 -2.19
CA ILE A 54 -15.11 12.92 -2.23
C ILE A 54 -15.40 12.38 -3.64
N GLU A 55 -15.03 13.13 -4.68
CA GLU A 55 -15.21 12.72 -6.08
C GLU A 55 -14.32 11.53 -6.47
N GLU A 56 -13.27 11.21 -5.72
CA GLU A 56 -12.39 10.05 -5.99
C GLU A 56 -12.93 8.76 -5.34
N VAL A 57 -13.96 8.84 -4.50
CA VAL A 57 -14.56 7.70 -3.76
C VAL A 57 -15.89 7.24 -4.37
N PHE A 58 -16.55 8.09 -5.16
CA PHE A 58 -17.85 7.85 -5.79
C PHE A 58 -17.74 7.93 -7.32
#